data_AF-A0A6I5NNK9-F1
#
_entry.id   AF-A0A6I5NNK9-F1
#
_cell.length_a   1.000
_cell.length_b   1.000
_cell.length_c   1.000
_cell.angle_alpha   90.00
_cell.angle_beta   90.00
_cell.angle_gamma   90.00
#
_symmetry.space_group_name_H-M   'P 1'
#
loop_
_entity.id
_entity.type
_entity.pdbx_description
1 polymer ?
#
loop_
_entity_poly.entity_id
_entity_poly.type
_entity_poly.pdbx_seq_one_letter_code
_entity_poly.pdbx_strand_id
1 'polypeptide(L)'
;MTQTIRQTSAQAQLRSRRPSRLRKYFKQGLITLLAFLVAAGLLNQIIPSPTIPPNVVFISPKYEYYQAHKDEYNTLFFGSSRVYNQVVPEVFDQTAQAAGLAVNSFNFGIPALRAVPGYVLLRDVLRDPPANLRWVLIETPLDKGYEPIENARTNPSIYWHTWQNTWFAIQYVLRSDLSLSEKVVIAGSHLVPLTYHYINVGRLFHQWLPITQFSEQEQRVSREVLANEGYFPLDSDEAPKRKRFLEDLAGYRQSVQRLAVAQQQAPAESVSPNQAMLLTRLIEAVEAAGATPIFIIPPTLETQANQYAAYRQGIIPELFAFNDPQQYPSLYALAQRYDVEHVNPAGAEAFTELVARSFIQTVQ
;
A
#
# COMPACT_ATOMS: atom_id res chain seq x y z
N MET A 1 66.37 -67.36 1.51
CA MET A 1 65.94 -66.33 0.54
C MET A 1 64.41 -66.19 0.60
N THR A 2 63.83 -65.93 1.78
CA THR A 2 62.37 -66.02 1.95
C THR A 2 61.89 -65.31 3.23
N GLN A 3 62.11 -64.00 3.39
CA GLN A 3 61.54 -63.29 4.56
C GLN A 3 61.53 -61.76 4.44
N THR A 4 60.99 -61.17 3.35
CA THR A 4 60.85 -59.70 3.31
C THR A 4 59.77 -59.18 2.37
N ILE A 5 58.61 -59.84 2.24
CA ILE A 5 57.50 -59.28 1.43
C ILE A 5 56.14 -59.61 2.07
N ARG A 6 55.88 -59.20 3.32
CA ARG A 6 54.54 -59.33 3.94
C ARG A 6 54.22 -58.28 5.02
N GLN A 7 54.80 -57.08 4.95
CA GLN A 7 54.47 -56.01 5.91
C GLN A 7 54.01 -54.68 5.30
N THR A 8 53.88 -54.55 3.99
CA THR A 8 53.46 -53.28 3.35
C THR A 8 51.97 -53.19 2.98
N SER A 9 51.18 -54.26 3.09
CA SER A 9 49.75 -54.25 2.69
C SER A 9 48.77 -53.86 3.80
N ALA A 10 49.14 -53.94 5.08
CA ALA A 10 48.22 -53.65 6.20
C ALA A 10 48.14 -52.16 6.57
N GLN A 11 49.15 -51.35 6.26
CA GLN A 11 49.13 -49.90 6.56
C GLN A 11 48.49 -49.04 5.46
N ALA A 12 48.25 -49.61 4.26
CA ALA A 12 47.62 -48.88 3.15
C ALA A 12 46.08 -48.83 3.24
N GLN A 13 45.45 -49.70 4.04
CA GLN A 13 43.97 -49.79 4.14
C GLN A 13 43.36 -49.02 5.33
N LEU A 14 44.16 -48.38 6.18
CA LEU A 14 43.68 -47.56 7.31
C LEU A 14 43.82 -46.05 7.10
N ARG A 15 44.00 -45.59 5.86
CA ARG A 15 43.59 -44.23 5.48
C ARG A 15 42.06 -44.19 5.33
N SER A 16 41.41 -44.50 6.45
CA SER A 16 40.00 -44.23 6.67
C SER A 16 39.71 -42.82 6.21
N ARG A 17 38.74 -42.69 5.32
CA ARG A 17 38.21 -41.42 4.81
C ARG A 17 37.66 -40.62 5.99
N ARG A 18 38.53 -39.96 6.76
CA ARG A 18 38.10 -38.97 7.74
C ARG A 18 37.24 -37.99 6.96
N PRO A 19 35.94 -37.85 7.25
CA PRO A 19 35.13 -36.85 6.58
C PRO A 19 35.88 -35.53 6.75
N SER A 20 36.11 -34.83 5.64
CA SER A 20 36.80 -33.54 5.69
C SER A 20 36.13 -32.70 6.77
N ARG A 21 36.91 -32.03 7.63
CA ARG A 21 36.35 -31.17 8.69
C ARG A 21 35.30 -30.20 8.12
N LEU A 22 35.49 -29.80 6.86
CA LEU A 22 34.53 -29.06 6.04
C LEU A 22 33.15 -29.72 5.93
N ARG A 23 33.06 -31.02 5.64
CA ARG A 23 31.77 -31.75 5.61
C ARG A 23 31.08 -31.77 6.97
N LYS A 24 31.85 -31.85 8.07
CA LYS A 24 31.30 -31.77 9.43
C LYS A 24 30.73 -30.39 9.71
N TYR A 25 31.48 -29.32 9.43
CA TYR A 25 31.01 -27.95 9.62
C TYR A 25 29.82 -27.60 8.74
N PHE A 26 29.83 -28.04 7.47
CA PHE A 26 28.68 -27.85 6.58
C PHE A 26 27.41 -28.52 7.12
N LYS A 27 27.50 -29.77 7.59
CA LYS A 27 26.37 -30.46 8.22
C LYS A 27 25.89 -29.76 9.48
N GLN A 28 26.80 -29.33 10.35
CA GLN A 28 26.45 -28.61 11.58
C GLN A 28 25.77 -27.26 11.25
N GLY A 29 26.30 -26.52 10.27
CA GLY A 29 25.69 -25.28 9.79
C GLY A 29 24.28 -25.50 9.25
N LEU A 30 24.06 -26.56 8.45
CA LEU A 30 22.73 -26.91 7.95
C LEU A 30 21.76 -27.27 9.08
N ILE A 31 22.21 -28.02 10.09
CA ILE A 31 21.39 -28.37 11.26
C ILE A 31 21.04 -27.11 12.04
N THR A 32 22.00 -26.23 12.31
CA THR A 32 21.75 -24.96 13.02
C THR A 32 20.78 -24.06 12.26
N LEU A 33 20.95 -23.94 10.94
CA LEU A 33 20.04 -23.18 10.09
C LEU A 33 18.63 -23.76 10.13
N LEU A 34 18.50 -25.08 9.98
CA LEU A 34 17.20 -25.75 10.03
C LEU A 34 16.54 -25.58 11.40
N ALA A 35 17.30 -25.74 12.49
CA ALA A 35 16.80 -25.53 13.85
C ALA A 35 16.33 -24.09 14.06
N PHE A 36 17.07 -23.10 13.55
CA PHE A 36 16.69 -21.69 13.58
C PHE A 36 15.40 -21.45 12.79
N LEU A 37 15.26 -21.98 11.57
CA LEU A 37 14.06 -21.83 10.75
C LEU A 37 12.84 -22.50 11.39
N VAL A 38 13.01 -23.68 12.00
CA VAL A 38 11.96 -24.37 12.75
C VAL A 38 11.56 -23.53 13.97
N ALA A 39 12.51 -23.03 14.75
CA ALA A 39 12.22 -22.17 15.89
C ALA A 39 11.49 -20.88 15.48
N ALA A 40 11.94 -20.20 14.42
CA ALA A 40 11.30 -19.02 13.88
C ALA A 40 9.88 -19.33 13.37
N GLY A 41 9.69 -20.46 12.69
CA GLY A 41 8.38 -20.94 12.24
C GLY A 41 7.42 -21.22 13.41
N LEU A 42 7.89 -21.91 14.45
CA LEU A 42 7.11 -22.18 15.66
C LEU A 42 6.77 -20.88 16.40
N LEU A 43 7.71 -19.94 16.51
CA LEU A 43 7.45 -18.63 17.10
C LEU A 43 6.37 -17.85 16.33
N ASN A 44 6.33 -17.94 15.01
CA ASN A 44 5.25 -17.33 14.21
C ASN A 44 3.87 -17.95 14.50
N GLN A 45 3.80 -19.22 14.90
CA GLN A 45 2.54 -19.88 15.25
C GLN A 45 2.08 -19.50 16.66
N ILE A 46 3.02 -19.37 17.60
CA ILE A 46 2.74 -18.99 18.99
C ILE A 46 2.44 -17.48 19.10
N ILE A 47 3.10 -16.69 18.26
CA ILE A 47 3.04 -15.23 18.25
C ILE A 47 2.71 -14.77 16.82
N PRO A 48 1.45 -14.93 16.40
CA PRO A 48 1.04 -14.52 15.06
C PRO A 48 1.28 -13.02 14.87
N SER A 49 1.64 -12.64 13.64
CA SER A 49 1.63 -11.23 13.27
C SER A 49 0.19 -10.74 13.36
N PRO A 50 -0.07 -9.56 13.96
CA PRO A 50 -1.41 -9.00 13.98
C PRO A 50 -1.93 -8.76 12.56
N THR A 51 -3.25 -8.71 12.42
CA THR A 51 -3.96 -8.51 11.14
C THR A 51 -3.85 -7.10 10.60
N ILE A 52 -3.38 -6.12 11.40
CA ILE A 52 -2.99 -4.76 11.01
C ILE A 52 -1.72 -4.40 11.82
N PRO A 53 -0.76 -3.66 11.23
CA PRO A 53 0.46 -3.24 11.93
C PRO A 53 0.12 -2.49 13.22
N PRO A 54 0.64 -2.89 14.39
CA PRO A 54 0.53 -2.11 15.60
C PRO A 54 1.58 -0.99 15.54
N ASN A 55 1.28 0.15 16.15
CA ASN A 55 2.22 1.27 16.27
C ASN A 55 2.67 1.87 14.93
N VAL A 56 1.79 1.88 13.92
CA VAL A 56 1.97 2.69 12.71
C VAL A 56 0.95 3.81 12.78
N VAL A 57 1.44 5.03 13.02
CA VAL A 57 0.67 6.24 13.39
C VAL A 57 -0.57 6.45 12.54
N PHE A 58 -0.46 6.22 11.24
CA PHE A 58 -1.54 6.50 10.30
C PHE A 58 -2.46 5.30 10.04
N ILE A 59 -2.12 4.11 10.53
CA ILE A 59 -2.85 2.87 10.25
C ILE A 59 -3.50 2.31 11.51
N SER A 60 -2.72 2.07 12.58
CA SER A 60 -3.24 1.40 13.78
C SER A 60 -4.39 2.17 14.41
N PRO A 61 -4.28 3.49 14.66
CA PRO A 61 -5.38 4.24 15.26
C PRO A 61 -6.62 4.29 14.37
N LYS A 62 -6.44 4.48 13.05
CA LYS A 62 -7.56 4.47 12.09
C LYS A 62 -8.26 3.12 12.07
N TYR A 63 -7.51 2.03 12.11
CA TYR A 63 -8.10 0.69 12.14
C TYR A 63 -8.78 0.36 13.47
N GLU A 64 -8.19 0.74 14.60
CA GLU A 64 -8.79 0.53 15.92
C GLU A 64 -10.11 1.32 16.05
N TYR A 65 -10.10 2.58 15.62
CA TYR A 65 -11.32 3.39 15.56
C TYR A 65 -12.34 2.79 14.59
N TYR A 66 -11.93 2.46 13.36
CA TYR A 66 -12.80 1.79 12.40
C TYR A 66 -13.40 0.52 13.00
N GLN A 67 -12.62 -0.34 13.64
CA GLN A 67 -13.16 -1.59 14.22
C GLN A 67 -14.19 -1.33 15.32
N ALA A 68 -14.05 -0.24 16.08
CA ALA A 68 -15.02 0.15 17.09
C ALA A 68 -16.32 0.74 16.51
N HIS A 69 -16.25 1.31 15.30
CA HIS A 69 -17.34 2.09 14.69
C HIS A 69 -17.80 1.56 13.32
N LYS A 70 -17.26 0.43 12.84
CA LYS A 70 -17.37 0.03 11.42
C LYS A 70 -18.81 -0.05 10.94
N ASP A 71 -19.71 -0.57 11.77
CA ASP A 71 -21.11 -0.79 11.40
C ASP A 71 -21.94 0.50 11.29
N GLU A 72 -21.37 1.64 11.69
CA GLU A 72 -21.92 2.99 11.46
C GLU A 72 -21.74 3.43 10.00
N TYR A 73 -20.73 2.90 9.30
CA TYR A 73 -20.37 3.29 7.95
C TYR A 73 -20.94 2.34 6.90
N ASN A 74 -21.42 2.91 5.79
CA ASN A 74 -21.82 2.16 4.61
C ASN A 74 -20.97 2.47 3.37
N THR A 75 -20.04 3.42 3.50
CA THR A 75 -19.15 3.87 2.44
C THR A 75 -17.74 3.97 2.97
N LEU A 76 -16.76 3.41 2.25
CA LEU A 76 -15.35 3.50 2.63
C LEU A 76 -14.52 4.10 1.50
N PHE A 77 -13.60 4.99 1.83
CA PHE A 77 -12.60 5.50 0.90
C PHE A 77 -11.24 4.87 1.18
N PHE A 78 -10.59 4.30 0.17
CA PHE A 78 -9.23 3.77 0.26
C PHE A 78 -8.31 4.49 -0.70
N GLY A 79 -7.08 4.74 -0.26
CA GLY A 79 -6.06 5.28 -1.15
C GLY A 79 -4.83 5.80 -0.42
N SER A 80 -4.02 6.54 -1.16
CA SER A 80 -2.80 7.17 -0.72
C SER A 80 -3.05 8.47 0.06
N SER A 81 -2.01 9.32 0.16
CA SER A 81 -2.15 10.68 0.70
C SER A 81 -3.22 11.50 -0.05
N ARG A 82 -3.53 11.16 -1.31
CA ARG A 82 -4.56 11.84 -2.09
C ARG A 82 -5.99 11.55 -1.61
N VAL A 83 -6.22 10.43 -0.94
CA VAL A 83 -7.48 10.18 -0.23
C VAL A 83 -7.38 10.73 1.18
N TYR A 84 -6.31 10.39 1.90
CA TYR A 84 -6.06 10.81 3.29
C TYR A 84 -6.20 12.32 3.49
N ASN A 85 -5.69 13.13 2.56
CA ASN A 85 -5.61 14.59 2.67
C ASN A 85 -6.63 15.36 1.83
N GLN A 86 -7.47 14.69 1.03
CA GLN A 86 -8.34 15.43 0.09
C GLN A 86 -9.80 14.99 0.11
N VAL A 87 -10.12 13.81 0.60
CA VAL A 87 -11.51 13.37 0.75
C VAL A 87 -11.98 13.70 2.16
N VAL A 88 -13.02 14.52 2.25
CA VAL A 88 -13.62 14.97 3.52
C VAL A 88 -14.95 14.24 3.74
N PRO A 89 -15.02 13.18 4.56
CA PRO A 89 -16.23 12.35 4.72
C PRO A 89 -17.49 13.16 5.02
N GLU A 90 -17.42 14.13 5.93
CA GLU A 90 -18.55 14.99 6.28
C GLU A 90 -19.13 15.72 5.05
N VAL A 91 -18.28 16.29 4.18
CA VAL A 91 -18.72 16.99 2.96
C VAL A 91 -19.37 16.03 1.97
N PHE A 92 -18.79 14.82 1.81
CA PHE A 92 -19.36 13.80 0.94
C PHE A 92 -20.74 13.37 1.41
N ASP A 93 -20.85 13.08 2.70
CA ASP A 93 -22.07 12.59 3.34
C ASP A 93 -23.17 13.67 3.30
N GLN A 94 -22.87 14.91 3.70
CA GLN A 94 -23.82 16.01 3.64
C GLN A 94 -24.33 16.26 2.22
N THR A 95 -23.44 16.23 1.22
CA THR A 95 -23.81 16.44 -0.19
C THR A 95 -24.70 15.31 -0.70
N ALA A 96 -24.37 14.04 -0.39
CA ALA A 96 -25.15 12.88 -0.79
C ALA A 96 -26.50 12.81 -0.08
N GLN A 97 -26.54 13.12 1.22
CA GLN A 97 -27.76 13.15 2.03
C GLN A 97 -28.72 14.26 1.60
N ALA A 98 -28.20 15.42 1.16
CA ALA A 98 -29.02 16.48 0.56
C ALA A 98 -29.75 16.02 -0.73
N ALA A 99 -29.20 15.02 -1.42
CA ALA A 99 -29.84 14.36 -2.57
C ALA A 99 -30.71 13.14 -2.17
N GLY A 100 -30.94 12.90 -0.87
CA GLY A 100 -31.78 11.82 -0.36
C GLY A 100 -31.08 10.47 -0.21
N LEU A 101 -29.76 10.40 -0.35
CA LEU A 101 -29.01 9.15 -0.16
C LEU A 101 -28.64 8.97 1.32
N ALA A 102 -28.93 7.80 1.87
CA ALA A 102 -28.44 7.42 3.20
C ALA A 102 -26.98 6.96 3.09
N VAL A 103 -26.05 7.89 3.31
CA VAL A 103 -24.59 7.66 3.25
C VAL A 103 -23.98 8.05 4.59
N ASN A 104 -23.08 7.21 5.09
CA ASN A 104 -22.15 7.55 6.15
C ASN A 104 -20.78 6.97 5.77
N SER A 105 -19.78 7.83 5.63
CA SER A 105 -18.50 7.47 5.03
C SER A 105 -17.33 7.58 5.99
N PHE A 106 -16.32 6.75 5.75
CA PHE A 106 -15.05 6.81 6.48
C PHE A 106 -13.87 6.86 5.52
N ASN A 107 -12.91 7.73 5.81
CA ASN A 107 -11.69 7.87 5.05
C ASN A 107 -10.60 6.92 5.58
N PHE A 108 -10.36 5.82 4.88
CA PHE A 108 -9.27 4.86 5.13
C PHE A 108 -8.01 5.14 4.28
N GLY A 109 -7.81 6.38 3.83
CA GLY A 109 -6.60 6.79 3.12
C GLY A 109 -5.36 6.75 4.02
N ILE A 110 -4.23 6.31 3.48
CA ILE A 110 -2.94 6.17 4.18
C ILE A 110 -1.83 6.91 3.39
N PRO A 111 -1.00 7.75 4.03
CA PRO A 111 0.11 8.42 3.33
C PRO A 111 1.06 7.45 2.62
N ALA A 112 1.49 7.82 1.41
CA ALA A 112 2.46 7.07 0.61
C ALA A 112 2.10 5.58 0.37
N LEU A 113 0.80 5.27 0.36
CA LEU A 113 0.30 3.93 0.03
C LEU A 113 0.60 3.60 -1.44
N ARG A 114 1.31 2.49 -1.66
CA ARG A 114 1.68 1.96 -2.98
C ARG A 114 0.69 0.89 -3.45
N ALA A 115 0.77 0.53 -4.73
CA ALA A 115 -0.16 -0.37 -5.40
C ALA A 115 -0.41 -1.68 -4.63
N VAL A 116 0.66 -2.44 -4.37
CA VAL A 116 0.58 -3.75 -3.70
C VAL A 116 0.19 -3.62 -2.22
N PRO A 117 0.83 -2.76 -1.41
CA PRO A 117 0.37 -2.48 -0.05
C PRO A 117 -1.09 -2.03 0.07
N GLY A 118 -1.58 -1.25 -0.90
CA GLY A 118 -2.95 -0.75 -0.93
C GLY A 118 -3.97 -1.87 -1.09
N TYR A 119 -3.71 -2.82 -1.99
CA TYR A 119 -4.55 -4.02 -2.10
C TYR A 119 -4.53 -4.87 -0.83
N VAL A 120 -3.36 -5.08 -0.22
CA VAL A 120 -3.25 -5.85 1.03
C VAL A 120 -4.08 -5.20 2.14
N LEU A 121 -3.97 -3.87 2.29
CA LEU A 121 -4.72 -3.12 3.29
C LEU A 121 -6.24 -3.22 3.04
N LEU A 122 -6.70 -2.93 1.83
CA LEU A 122 -8.12 -3.00 1.48
C LEU A 122 -8.68 -4.39 1.74
N ARG A 123 -8.00 -5.43 1.24
CA ARG A 123 -8.40 -6.83 1.46
C ARG A 123 -8.49 -7.16 2.95
N ASP A 124 -7.50 -6.76 3.75
CA ASP A 124 -7.44 -7.10 5.16
C ASP A 124 -8.49 -6.35 5.99
N VAL A 125 -8.81 -5.10 5.65
CA VAL A 125 -9.92 -4.35 6.26
C VAL A 125 -11.27 -4.97 5.90
N LEU A 126 -11.47 -5.33 4.63
CA LEU A 126 -12.73 -5.89 4.13
C LEU A 126 -12.96 -7.38 4.48
N ARG A 127 -12.03 -8.03 5.19
CA ARG A 127 -12.28 -9.38 5.76
C ARG A 127 -13.35 -9.37 6.84
N ASP A 128 -13.50 -8.25 7.53
CA ASP A 128 -14.56 -7.99 8.51
C ASP A 128 -15.22 -6.65 8.13
N PRO A 129 -16.06 -6.66 7.07
CA PRO A 129 -16.64 -5.43 6.55
C PRO A 129 -17.70 -4.87 7.52
N PRO A 130 -18.09 -3.59 7.35
CA PRO A 130 -19.28 -3.05 7.99
C PRO A 130 -20.54 -3.86 7.66
N ALA A 131 -21.43 -4.04 8.63
CA ALA A 131 -22.69 -4.75 8.44
C ALA A 131 -23.55 -4.15 7.30
N ASN A 132 -23.44 -2.84 7.07
CA ASN A 132 -24.21 -2.11 6.08
C ASN A 132 -23.34 -1.59 4.92
N LEU A 133 -22.18 -2.18 4.65
CA LEU A 133 -21.31 -1.72 3.57
C LEU A 133 -22.02 -1.80 2.21
N ARG A 134 -21.97 -0.72 1.43
CA ARG A 134 -22.60 -0.63 0.10
C ARG A 134 -21.62 -0.20 -0.97
N TRP A 135 -20.70 0.71 -0.65
CA TRP A 135 -19.78 1.30 -1.62
C TRP A 135 -18.36 1.39 -1.08
N VAL A 136 -17.39 1.10 -1.94
CA VAL A 136 -15.97 1.30 -1.64
C VAL A 136 -15.35 2.10 -2.77
N LEU A 137 -14.91 3.31 -2.43
CA LEU A 137 -14.26 4.22 -3.36
C LEU A 137 -12.74 4.06 -3.26
N ILE A 138 -12.08 3.79 -4.38
CA ILE A 138 -10.68 3.34 -4.43
C ILE A 138 -9.86 4.30 -5.28
N GLU A 139 -8.88 4.93 -4.66
CA GLU A 139 -7.72 5.48 -5.34
C GLU A 139 -6.57 4.48 -5.24
N THR A 140 -5.99 4.10 -6.37
CA THR A 140 -4.84 3.20 -6.38
C THR A 140 -3.82 3.66 -7.42
N PRO A 141 -2.54 3.86 -7.02
CA PRO A 141 -1.48 4.05 -7.99
C PRO A 141 -1.21 2.73 -8.71
N LEU A 142 -0.91 2.78 -10.00
CA LEU A 142 -0.53 1.63 -10.82
C LEU A 142 0.99 1.56 -11.03
N ASP A 143 1.73 1.61 -9.92
CA ASP A 143 3.20 1.64 -9.89
C ASP A 143 3.85 0.30 -10.28
N LYS A 144 5.20 0.28 -10.37
CA LYS A 144 5.97 -0.93 -10.76
C LYS A 144 6.02 -2.03 -9.68
N GLY A 145 5.46 -1.78 -8.49
CA GLY A 145 5.49 -2.69 -7.34
C GLY A 145 6.77 -2.62 -6.52
N TYR A 146 7.69 -1.67 -6.77
CA TYR A 146 8.98 -1.60 -6.07
C TYR A 146 8.85 -1.31 -4.58
N GLU A 147 9.52 -2.14 -3.75
CA GLU A 147 9.73 -1.91 -2.33
C GLU A 147 11.11 -1.30 -2.09
N PRO A 148 11.21 -0.06 -1.61
CA PRO A 148 12.51 0.54 -1.29
C PRO A 148 13.26 -0.26 -0.24
N ILE A 149 14.46 -0.75 -0.58
CA ILE A 149 15.27 -1.61 0.29
C ILE A 149 15.66 -0.88 1.57
N GLU A 150 15.84 0.44 1.51
CA GLU A 150 16.05 1.32 2.67
C GLU A 150 14.91 1.23 3.69
N ASN A 151 13.69 0.93 3.24
CA ASN A 151 12.51 0.80 4.08
C ASN A 151 12.24 -0.65 4.52
N ALA A 152 12.99 -1.64 4.03
CA ALA A 152 12.72 -3.06 4.27
C ALA A 152 12.73 -3.49 5.75
N ARG A 153 13.28 -2.65 6.63
CA ARG A 153 13.34 -2.87 8.09
C ARG A 153 12.29 -2.09 8.87
N THR A 154 11.51 -1.25 8.21
CA THR A 154 10.45 -0.48 8.86
C THR A 154 9.28 -1.39 9.21
N ASN A 155 8.55 -1.08 10.28
CA ASN A 155 7.33 -1.83 10.64
C ASN A 155 6.32 -1.87 9.47
N PRO A 156 6.10 -0.75 8.75
CA PRO A 156 5.33 -0.72 7.51
C PRO A 156 5.80 -1.61 6.36
N SER A 157 7.09 -1.96 6.28
CA SER A 157 7.53 -2.87 5.23
C SER A 157 7.40 -4.32 5.70
N ILE A 158 7.86 -4.62 6.92
CA ILE A 158 7.90 -5.98 7.46
C ILE A 158 6.50 -6.61 7.55
N TYR A 159 5.49 -5.89 8.05
CA TYR A 159 4.16 -6.48 8.21
C TYR A 159 3.53 -6.89 6.88
N TRP A 160 3.77 -6.13 5.81
CA TRP A 160 3.08 -6.30 4.54
C TRP A 160 3.56 -7.55 3.84
N HIS A 161 4.76 -8.01 4.18
CA HIS A 161 5.47 -9.11 3.56
C HIS A 161 5.28 -10.42 4.33
N THR A 162 4.03 -10.87 4.43
CA THR A 162 3.73 -12.30 4.68
C THR A 162 4.04 -13.12 3.43
N TRP A 163 4.17 -14.45 3.54
CA TRP A 163 4.38 -15.29 2.36
C TRP A 163 3.31 -15.06 1.28
N GLN A 164 2.03 -15.01 1.67
CA GLN A 164 0.93 -14.80 0.72
C GLN A 164 1.03 -13.44 0.01
N ASN A 165 1.32 -12.38 0.75
CA ASN A 165 1.39 -11.02 0.20
C ASN A 165 2.66 -10.81 -0.63
N THR A 166 3.80 -11.35 -0.19
CA THR A 166 5.05 -11.31 -0.96
C THR A 166 4.93 -12.13 -2.23
N TRP A 167 4.26 -13.29 -2.19
CA TRP A 167 3.98 -14.05 -3.39
C TRP A 167 3.10 -13.26 -4.37
N PHE A 168 2.06 -12.58 -3.87
CA PHE A 168 1.26 -11.68 -4.69
C PHE A 168 2.11 -10.54 -5.31
N ALA A 169 2.98 -9.91 -4.53
CA ALA A 169 3.89 -8.87 -5.01
C ALA A 169 4.82 -9.40 -6.11
N ILE A 170 5.42 -10.58 -5.92
CA ILE A 170 6.26 -11.23 -6.92
C ILE A 170 5.45 -11.54 -8.19
N GLN A 171 4.22 -12.04 -8.08
CA GLN A 171 3.35 -12.27 -9.23
C GLN A 171 3.04 -10.97 -9.98
N TYR A 172 2.79 -9.87 -9.26
CA TYR A 172 2.60 -8.55 -9.83
C TYR A 172 3.84 -8.12 -10.63
N VAL A 173 5.03 -8.26 -10.07
CA VAL A 173 6.28 -7.92 -10.76
C VAL A 173 6.53 -8.81 -11.98
N LEU A 174 6.34 -10.13 -11.86
CA LEU A 174 6.60 -11.08 -12.95
C LEU A 174 5.68 -10.87 -14.16
N ARG A 175 4.46 -10.38 -13.93
CA ARG A 175 3.45 -10.07 -14.97
C ARG A 175 3.60 -8.69 -15.59
N SER A 176 4.53 -7.87 -15.11
CA SER A 176 4.77 -6.54 -15.68
C SER A 176 5.52 -6.61 -17.02
N ASP A 177 5.50 -5.51 -17.77
CA ASP A 177 6.25 -5.36 -19.02
C ASP A 177 7.73 -4.96 -18.81
N LEU A 178 8.22 -5.09 -17.57
CA LEU A 178 9.59 -4.77 -17.22
C LEU A 178 10.60 -5.77 -17.79
N SER A 179 11.84 -5.31 -17.95
CA SER A 179 12.96 -6.20 -18.31
C SER A 179 13.19 -7.28 -17.26
N LEU A 180 13.79 -8.42 -17.66
CA LEU A 180 14.10 -9.51 -16.73
C LEU A 180 14.98 -9.05 -15.56
N SER A 181 15.95 -8.17 -15.81
CA SER A 181 16.81 -7.59 -14.78
C SER A 181 16.02 -6.75 -13.78
N GLU A 182 15.11 -5.89 -14.24
CA GLU A 182 14.23 -5.12 -13.36
C GLU A 182 13.32 -6.04 -12.55
N LYS A 183 12.73 -7.07 -13.18
CA LYS A 183 11.90 -8.06 -12.46
C LYS A 183 12.66 -8.73 -11.33
N VAL A 184 13.91 -9.15 -11.56
CA VAL A 184 14.74 -9.77 -10.52
C VAL A 184 15.02 -8.79 -9.37
N VAL A 185 15.38 -7.54 -9.67
CA VAL A 185 15.66 -6.52 -8.65
C VAL A 185 14.41 -6.22 -7.83
N ILE A 186 13.28 -5.95 -8.50
CA ILE A 186 12.04 -5.57 -7.83
C ILE A 186 11.45 -6.76 -7.07
N ALA A 187 11.42 -7.96 -7.64
CA ALA A 187 10.98 -9.16 -6.90
C ALA A 187 11.87 -9.43 -5.69
N GLY A 188 13.19 -9.27 -5.84
CA GLY A 188 14.15 -9.40 -4.74
C GLY A 188 13.93 -8.38 -3.61
N SER A 189 13.48 -7.18 -3.94
CA SER A 189 13.19 -6.12 -2.96
C SER A 189 12.12 -6.51 -1.93
N HIS A 190 11.20 -7.41 -2.30
CA HIS A 190 10.17 -7.94 -1.40
C HIS A 190 10.66 -9.10 -0.51
N LEU A 191 11.76 -9.76 -0.86
CA LEU A 191 12.28 -10.90 -0.10
C LEU A 191 12.98 -10.47 1.20
N VAL A 192 13.55 -9.26 1.22
CA VAL A 192 14.21 -8.69 2.39
C VAL A 192 13.22 -8.47 3.54
N PRO A 193 12.12 -7.69 3.37
CA PRO A 193 11.12 -7.52 4.43
C PRO A 193 10.40 -8.83 4.78
N LEU A 194 10.18 -9.73 3.81
CA LEU A 194 9.67 -11.09 4.08
C LEU A 194 10.59 -11.86 5.03
N THR A 195 11.91 -11.76 4.83
CA THR A 195 12.88 -12.41 5.70
C THR A 195 12.74 -11.87 7.12
N TYR A 196 12.73 -10.54 7.29
CA TYR A 196 12.51 -9.88 8.58
C TYR A 196 11.20 -10.30 9.26
N HIS A 197 10.13 -10.43 8.47
CA HIS A 197 8.83 -10.92 8.94
C HIS A 197 8.97 -12.33 9.54
N TYR A 198 9.57 -13.26 8.81
CA TYR A 198 9.67 -14.66 9.21
C TYR A 198 10.62 -14.90 10.39
N ILE A 199 11.73 -14.18 10.46
CA ILE A 199 12.69 -14.35 11.56
C ILE A 199 12.27 -13.63 12.85
N ASN A 200 11.09 -12.98 12.86
CA ASN A 200 10.54 -12.29 14.02
C ASN A 200 11.47 -11.22 14.62
N VAL A 201 12.36 -10.63 13.81
CA VAL A 201 13.29 -9.61 14.32
C VAL A 201 12.48 -8.45 14.92
N GLY A 202 12.71 -8.19 16.21
CA GLY A 202 12.02 -7.13 16.95
C GLY A 202 10.59 -7.46 17.39
N ARG A 203 9.96 -8.57 16.97
CA ARG A 203 8.53 -8.83 17.25
C ARG A 203 8.23 -8.97 18.75
N LEU A 204 9.05 -9.74 19.47
CA LEU A 204 8.94 -9.85 20.93
C LEU A 204 9.13 -8.50 21.60
N PHE A 205 10.10 -7.70 21.15
CA PHE A 205 10.35 -6.36 21.70
C PHE A 205 9.16 -5.42 21.46
N HIS A 206 8.53 -5.46 20.28
CA HIS A 206 7.40 -4.59 19.95
C HIS A 206 6.08 -4.98 20.61
N GLN A 207 5.87 -6.26 20.91
CA GLN A 207 4.63 -6.72 21.54
C GLN A 207 4.69 -6.74 23.07
N TRP A 208 5.87 -7.01 23.66
CA TRP A 208 5.99 -7.23 25.11
C TRP A 208 6.62 -6.07 25.86
N LEU A 209 7.40 -5.22 25.18
CA LEU A 209 7.87 -3.99 25.81
C LEU A 209 6.95 -2.86 25.36
N PRO A 210 6.39 -2.07 26.29
CA PRO A 210 5.56 -0.90 25.98
C PRO A 210 6.40 0.27 25.42
N ILE A 211 7.37 -0.03 24.54
CA ILE A 211 8.32 0.94 23.96
C ILE A 211 7.68 1.78 22.84
N THR A 212 6.40 1.58 22.54
CA THR A 212 5.73 2.26 21.41
C THR A 212 4.54 3.09 21.85
N GLN A 213 4.71 3.92 22.87
CA GLN A 213 3.83 5.10 22.94
C GLN A 213 4.22 6.00 21.78
N PHE A 214 3.28 6.24 20.86
CA PHE A 214 3.39 7.31 19.89
C PHE A 214 3.91 8.57 20.59
N SER A 215 4.82 9.29 19.95
CA SER A 215 5.23 10.62 20.41
C SER A 215 4.00 11.51 20.58
N GLU A 216 4.09 12.54 21.42
CA GLU A 216 2.95 13.47 21.61
C GLU A 216 2.44 14.05 20.28
N GLN A 217 3.35 14.29 19.34
CA GLN A 217 3.01 14.75 18.00
C GLN A 217 2.20 13.69 17.22
N GLU A 218 2.64 12.45 17.22
CA GLU A 218 1.93 11.34 16.56
C GLU A 218 0.55 11.08 17.21
N GLN A 219 0.43 11.22 18.53
CA GLN A 219 -0.86 11.12 19.21
C GLN A 219 -1.79 12.29 18.86
N ARG A 220 -1.27 13.51 18.71
CA ARG A 220 -2.07 14.67 18.26
C ARG A 220 -2.59 14.44 16.85
N VAL A 221 -1.71 14.04 15.93
CA VAL A 221 -2.08 13.71 14.55
C VAL A 221 -3.14 12.60 14.54
N SER A 222 -2.94 11.53 15.31
CA SER A 222 -3.94 10.47 15.41
C SER A 222 -5.29 10.98 15.92
N ARG A 223 -5.33 11.80 16.97
CA ARG A 223 -6.60 12.37 17.49
C ARG A 223 -7.30 13.23 16.45
N GLU A 224 -6.54 14.06 15.73
CA GLU A 224 -7.07 14.92 14.68
C GLU A 224 -7.64 14.12 13.51
N VAL A 225 -6.92 13.10 13.04
CA VAL A 225 -7.40 12.19 11.98
C VAL A 225 -8.70 11.52 12.39
N LEU A 226 -8.79 11.02 13.62
CA LEU A 226 -9.98 10.32 14.10
C LEU A 226 -11.16 11.26 14.36
N ALA A 227 -10.89 12.52 14.75
CA ALA A 227 -11.92 13.54 14.92
C ALA A 227 -12.53 14.03 13.60
N ASN A 228 -11.91 13.71 12.45
CA ASN A 228 -12.39 14.05 11.12
C ASN A 228 -12.62 12.79 10.27
N GLU A 229 -13.07 11.69 10.89
CA GLU A 229 -13.48 10.45 10.19
C GLU A 229 -12.39 9.90 9.25
N GLY A 230 -11.13 10.10 9.63
CA GLY A 230 -9.95 9.65 8.91
C GLY A 230 -9.34 10.66 7.94
N TYR A 231 -9.95 11.82 7.72
CA TYR A 231 -9.38 12.93 6.95
C TYR A 231 -8.29 13.68 7.74
N PHE A 232 -7.26 14.15 7.05
CA PHE A 232 -6.23 15.00 7.64
C PHE A 232 -5.99 16.25 6.77
N PRO A 233 -6.33 17.45 7.24
CA PRO A 233 -6.14 18.67 6.48
C PRO A 233 -4.66 19.01 6.30
N LEU A 234 -4.33 19.59 5.13
CA LEU A 234 -3.01 20.17 4.87
C LEU A 234 -3.10 21.69 4.87
N ASP A 235 -2.92 22.31 6.03
CA ASP A 235 -3.10 23.74 6.25
C ASP A 235 -1.83 24.48 6.72
N SER A 236 -0.81 23.74 7.16
CA SER A 236 0.42 24.34 7.70
C SER A 236 1.33 24.91 6.60
N ASP A 237 1.60 26.21 6.65
CA ASP A 237 2.58 26.87 5.78
C ASP A 237 4.04 26.56 6.15
N GLU A 238 4.28 25.94 7.30
CA GLU A 238 5.63 25.66 7.80
C GLU A 238 6.28 24.43 7.15
N ALA A 239 5.48 23.57 6.52
CA ALA A 239 5.97 22.32 5.95
C ALA A 239 6.95 22.57 4.78
N PRO A 240 8.08 21.83 4.71
CA PRO A 240 9.05 21.99 3.63
C PRO A 240 8.50 21.77 2.21
N LYS A 241 7.44 20.96 2.04
CA LYS A 241 6.77 20.80 0.74
C LYS A 241 6.00 22.06 0.34
N ARG A 242 5.29 22.67 1.29
CA ARG A 242 4.52 23.89 1.08
C ARG A 242 5.43 25.07 0.73
N LYS A 243 6.53 25.27 1.47
CA LYS A 243 7.52 26.32 1.17
C LYS A 243 8.08 26.19 -0.24
N ARG A 244 8.53 24.98 -0.63
CA ARG A 244 9.02 24.72 -1.99
C ARG A 244 7.97 24.97 -3.08
N PHE A 245 6.71 24.64 -2.82
CA PHE A 245 5.62 24.93 -3.74
C PHE A 245 5.41 26.44 -3.92
N LEU A 246 5.42 27.20 -2.82
CA LEU A 246 5.28 28.66 -2.86
C LEU A 246 6.45 29.36 -3.55
N GLU A 247 7.65 28.77 -3.50
CA GLU A 247 8.84 29.25 -4.20
C GLU A 247 8.78 29.02 -5.72
N ASP A 248 8.02 28.01 -6.21
CA ASP A 248 7.93 27.65 -7.64
C ASP A 248 6.49 27.58 -8.19
N LEU A 249 5.73 28.66 -8.01
CA LEU A 249 4.38 28.78 -8.56
C LEU A 249 4.36 28.78 -10.10
N ALA A 250 5.44 29.22 -10.74
CA ALA A 250 5.56 29.23 -12.20
C ALA A 250 5.74 27.80 -12.76
N GLY A 251 6.62 27.00 -12.16
CA GLY A 251 6.82 25.60 -12.51
C GLY A 251 5.58 24.74 -12.27
N TYR A 252 4.80 25.05 -11.22
CA TYR A 252 3.48 24.44 -11.05
C TYR A 252 2.53 24.75 -12.22
N ARG A 253 2.36 26.03 -12.60
CA ARG A 253 1.49 26.41 -13.73
C ARG A 253 1.92 25.75 -15.03
N GLN A 254 3.23 25.66 -15.28
CA GLN A 254 3.75 24.95 -16.45
C GLN A 254 3.42 23.46 -16.40
N SER A 255 3.45 22.83 -15.22
CA SER A 255 3.08 21.43 -15.04
C SER A 255 1.59 21.19 -15.27
N VAL A 256 0.71 22.12 -14.83
CA VAL A 256 -0.73 22.09 -15.15
C VAL A 256 -0.97 22.20 -16.66
N GLN A 257 -0.27 23.12 -17.34
CA GLN A 257 -0.38 23.26 -18.79
C GLN A 257 0.10 22.00 -19.53
N ARG A 258 1.21 21.40 -19.08
CA ARG A 258 1.71 20.13 -19.64
C ARG A 258 0.70 19.01 -19.46
N LEU A 259 0.08 18.89 -18.29
CA LEU A 259 -0.99 17.91 -18.06
C LEU A 259 -2.17 18.14 -19.00
N ALA A 260 -2.63 19.39 -19.15
CA ALA A 260 -3.74 19.73 -20.04
C ALA A 260 -3.48 19.28 -21.49
N VAL A 261 -2.28 19.52 -21.99
CA VAL A 261 -1.86 19.07 -23.33
C VAL A 261 -1.76 17.54 -23.39
N ALA A 262 -1.15 16.92 -22.37
CA ALA A 262 -0.96 15.48 -22.31
C ALA A 262 -2.28 14.72 -22.27
N GLN A 263 -3.32 15.23 -21.58
CA GLN A 263 -4.66 14.62 -21.57
C GLN A 263 -5.32 14.61 -22.95
N GLN A 264 -5.15 15.68 -23.74
CA GLN A 264 -5.67 15.75 -25.11
C GLN A 264 -4.91 14.85 -26.09
N GLN A 265 -3.64 14.58 -25.81
CA GLN A 265 -2.74 13.84 -26.69
C GLN A 265 -2.44 12.42 -26.18
N ALA A 266 -3.09 11.99 -25.10
CA ALA A 266 -2.74 10.75 -24.42
C ALA A 266 -2.84 9.59 -25.41
N PRO A 267 -1.74 8.86 -25.66
CA PRO A 267 -1.80 7.69 -26.52
C PRO A 267 -2.81 6.69 -25.94
N ALA A 268 -3.30 5.79 -26.79
CA ALA A 268 -4.03 4.63 -26.32
C ALA A 268 -3.06 3.72 -25.54
N GLU A 269 -2.81 4.05 -24.28
CA GLU A 269 -2.07 3.19 -23.36
C GLU A 269 -2.88 1.92 -23.14
N SER A 270 -2.17 0.80 -23.00
CA SER A 270 -2.74 -0.49 -22.65
C SER A 270 -2.49 -0.75 -21.17
N VAL A 271 -3.48 -1.31 -20.49
CA VAL A 271 -3.30 -1.84 -19.14
C VAL A 271 -2.36 -3.04 -19.21
N SER A 272 -1.24 -2.97 -18.50
CA SER A 272 -0.30 -4.09 -18.44
C SER A 272 -0.90 -5.27 -17.65
N PRO A 273 -0.46 -6.52 -17.89
CA PRO A 273 -1.09 -7.69 -17.25
C PRO A 273 -1.03 -7.69 -15.72
N ASN A 274 0.01 -7.08 -15.13
CA ASN A 274 0.09 -6.91 -13.67
C ASN A 274 -0.90 -5.88 -13.13
N GLN A 275 -1.11 -4.76 -13.84
CA GLN A 275 -2.08 -3.74 -13.45
C GLN A 275 -3.50 -4.30 -13.54
N ALA A 276 -3.83 -5.01 -14.62
CA ALA A 276 -5.11 -5.70 -14.78
C ALA A 276 -5.35 -6.70 -13.64
N MET A 277 -4.33 -7.48 -13.26
CA MET A 277 -4.40 -8.40 -12.13
C MET A 277 -4.70 -7.66 -10.82
N LEU A 278 -4.00 -6.55 -10.52
CA LEU A 278 -4.22 -5.78 -9.30
C LEU A 278 -5.63 -5.20 -9.24
N LEU A 279 -6.09 -4.57 -10.32
CA LEU A 279 -7.43 -3.98 -10.43
C LEU A 279 -8.52 -5.03 -10.22
N THR A 280 -8.37 -6.19 -10.87
CA THR A 280 -9.29 -7.33 -10.69
C THR A 280 -9.33 -7.78 -9.23
N ARG A 281 -8.17 -7.87 -8.55
CA ARG A 281 -8.12 -8.26 -7.13
C ARG A 281 -8.76 -7.24 -6.19
N LEU A 282 -8.64 -5.95 -6.49
CA LEU A 282 -9.32 -4.90 -5.74
C LEU A 282 -10.84 -5.04 -5.88
N ILE A 283 -11.33 -5.22 -7.11
CA ILE A 283 -12.76 -5.43 -7.42
C ILE A 283 -13.28 -6.67 -6.70
N GLU A 284 -12.62 -7.82 -6.87
CA GLU A 284 -12.99 -9.08 -6.22
C GLU A 284 -13.08 -8.94 -4.69
N ALA A 285 -12.15 -8.19 -4.07
CA ALA A 285 -12.17 -7.99 -2.62
C ALA A 285 -13.35 -7.13 -2.16
N VAL A 286 -13.74 -6.11 -2.93
CA VAL A 286 -14.91 -5.27 -2.63
C VAL A 286 -16.22 -6.03 -2.86
N GLU A 287 -16.33 -6.75 -3.96
CA GLU A 287 -17.53 -7.53 -4.29
C GLU A 287 -17.72 -8.68 -3.28
N ALA A 288 -16.64 -9.33 -2.86
CA ALA A 288 -16.69 -10.36 -1.81
C ALA A 288 -17.16 -9.81 -0.45
N ALA A 289 -16.98 -8.50 -0.22
CA ALA A 289 -17.50 -7.79 0.95
C ALA A 289 -18.96 -7.31 0.78
N GLY A 290 -19.60 -7.63 -0.35
CA GLY A 290 -20.99 -7.26 -0.63
C GLY A 290 -21.18 -5.82 -1.10
N ALA A 291 -20.11 -5.14 -1.52
CA ALA A 291 -20.12 -3.73 -1.88
C ALA A 291 -19.81 -3.50 -3.37
N THR A 292 -20.09 -2.27 -3.83
CA THR A 292 -19.80 -1.83 -5.19
C THR A 292 -18.45 -1.10 -5.25
N PRO A 293 -17.49 -1.53 -6.08
CA PRO A 293 -16.22 -0.83 -6.26
C PRO A 293 -16.39 0.37 -7.20
N ILE A 294 -15.89 1.53 -6.77
CA ILE A 294 -15.87 2.76 -7.57
C ILE A 294 -14.44 3.29 -7.55
N PHE A 295 -13.83 3.49 -8.71
CA PHE A 295 -12.46 4.02 -8.77
C PHE A 295 -12.47 5.54 -8.84
N ILE A 296 -11.50 6.18 -8.19
CA ILE A 296 -11.32 7.63 -8.22
C ILE A 296 -9.92 7.97 -8.71
N ILE A 297 -9.83 8.90 -9.66
CA ILE A 297 -8.60 9.63 -9.97
C ILE A 297 -8.71 11.05 -9.38
N PRO A 298 -7.97 11.34 -8.28
CA PRO A 298 -7.96 12.67 -7.66
C PRO A 298 -7.25 13.73 -8.52
N PRO A 299 -7.35 15.04 -8.18
CA PRO A 299 -6.66 16.11 -8.90
C PRO A 299 -5.13 16.05 -8.68
N THR A 300 -4.46 15.35 -9.59
CA THR A 300 -3.00 15.18 -9.64
C THR A 300 -2.41 15.76 -10.93
N LEU A 301 -1.09 15.85 -11.00
CA LEU A 301 -0.33 16.23 -12.19
C LEU A 301 0.06 15.04 -13.09
N GLU A 302 -0.44 13.85 -12.77
CA GLU A 302 -0.27 12.63 -13.56
C GLU A 302 -1.47 12.41 -14.50
N THR A 303 -1.23 11.88 -15.71
CA THR A 303 -2.29 11.61 -16.70
C THR A 303 -3.19 10.45 -16.30
N GLN A 304 -2.64 9.48 -15.54
CA GLN A 304 -3.38 8.29 -15.09
C GLN A 304 -3.98 7.49 -16.27
N ALA A 305 -3.26 7.50 -17.40
CA ALA A 305 -3.72 6.92 -18.66
C ALA A 305 -4.03 5.41 -18.56
N ASN A 306 -3.33 4.67 -17.70
CA ASN A 306 -3.62 3.27 -17.42
C ASN A 306 -4.98 3.04 -16.74
N GLN A 307 -5.42 3.90 -15.81
CA GLN A 307 -6.77 3.77 -15.24
C GLN A 307 -7.85 4.08 -16.28
N TYR A 308 -7.66 5.12 -17.10
CA TYR A 308 -8.58 5.41 -18.21
C TYR A 308 -8.65 4.25 -19.22
N ALA A 309 -7.51 3.64 -19.53
CA ALA A 309 -7.46 2.46 -20.39
C ALA A 309 -8.22 1.27 -19.76
N ALA A 310 -8.03 1.04 -18.46
CA ALA A 310 -8.74 -0.02 -17.74
C ALA A 310 -10.25 0.17 -17.75
N TYR A 311 -10.73 1.41 -17.57
CA TYR A 311 -12.14 1.74 -17.67
C TYR A 311 -12.69 1.51 -19.08
N ARG A 312 -12.01 2.01 -20.12
CA ARG A 312 -12.42 1.78 -21.53
C ARG A 312 -12.43 0.30 -21.93
N GLN A 313 -11.56 -0.50 -21.34
CA GLN A 313 -11.49 -1.95 -21.55
C GLN A 313 -12.50 -2.75 -20.71
N GLY A 314 -13.27 -2.09 -19.83
CA GLY A 314 -14.22 -2.74 -18.94
C GLY A 314 -13.58 -3.54 -17.80
N ILE A 315 -12.30 -3.31 -17.51
CA ILE A 315 -11.61 -3.91 -16.35
C ILE A 315 -12.07 -3.22 -15.06
N ILE A 316 -12.17 -1.89 -15.09
CA ILE A 316 -12.76 -1.10 -14.01
C ILE A 316 -14.23 -0.86 -14.36
N PRO A 317 -15.18 -1.14 -13.45
CA PRO A 317 -16.60 -0.98 -13.74
C PRO A 317 -17.04 0.49 -13.71
N GLU A 318 -16.49 1.29 -12.80
CA GLU A 318 -16.88 2.69 -12.59
C GLU A 318 -15.65 3.55 -12.25
N LEU A 319 -15.57 4.74 -12.84
CA LEU A 319 -14.40 5.62 -12.71
C LEU A 319 -14.80 7.10 -12.62
N PHE A 320 -14.53 7.72 -11.49
CA PHE A 320 -14.64 9.17 -11.31
C PHE A 320 -13.26 9.82 -11.47
N ALA A 321 -13.05 10.57 -12.54
CA ALA A 321 -11.75 11.16 -12.85
C ALA A 321 -11.76 12.68 -12.77
N PHE A 322 -10.90 13.24 -11.92
CA PHE A 322 -10.81 14.67 -11.62
C PHE A 322 -9.43 15.27 -11.97
N ASN A 323 -8.63 14.57 -12.77
CA ASN A 323 -7.29 14.99 -13.17
C ASN A 323 -7.22 15.70 -14.54
N ASP A 324 -8.33 16.27 -15.00
CA ASP A 324 -8.36 17.15 -16.18
C ASP A 324 -8.47 18.63 -15.74
N PRO A 325 -7.41 19.44 -15.90
CA PRO A 325 -7.42 20.85 -15.51
C PRO A 325 -8.28 21.74 -16.41
N GLN A 326 -8.69 21.28 -17.60
CA GLN A 326 -9.65 22.00 -18.45
C GLN A 326 -11.08 21.78 -17.97
N GLN A 327 -11.40 20.56 -17.50
CA GLN A 327 -12.71 20.24 -16.95
C GLN A 327 -12.89 20.74 -15.52
N TYR A 328 -11.84 20.68 -14.69
CA TYR A 328 -11.87 21.05 -13.27
C TYR A 328 -10.86 22.15 -12.92
N PRO A 329 -10.87 23.33 -13.58
CA PRO A 329 -9.83 24.35 -13.42
C PRO A 329 -9.71 24.88 -11.99
N SER A 330 -10.80 24.87 -11.21
CA SER A 330 -10.81 25.28 -9.81
C SER A 330 -9.90 24.39 -8.93
N LEU A 331 -9.84 23.08 -9.17
CA LEU A 331 -9.01 22.15 -8.40
C LEU A 331 -7.50 22.35 -8.65
N TYR A 332 -7.16 23.05 -9.73
CA TYR A 332 -5.78 23.38 -10.11
C TYR A 332 -5.42 24.84 -9.84
N ALA A 333 -6.36 25.67 -9.38
CA ALA A 333 -6.10 27.05 -9.01
C ALA A 333 -5.15 27.09 -7.80
N LEU A 334 -4.16 27.99 -7.82
CA LEU A 334 -3.17 28.11 -6.73
C LEU A 334 -3.81 28.29 -5.34
N ALA A 335 -4.96 28.95 -5.27
CA ALA A 335 -5.71 29.16 -4.04
C ALA A 335 -6.29 27.86 -3.44
N GLN A 336 -6.40 26.79 -4.23
CA GLN A 336 -6.90 25.48 -3.82
C GLN A 336 -5.79 24.43 -3.66
N ARG A 337 -4.52 24.80 -3.87
CA ARG A 337 -3.39 23.88 -3.79
C ARG A 337 -2.59 24.08 -2.52
N TYR A 338 -2.25 22.97 -1.88
CA TYR A 338 -1.25 22.93 -0.83
C TYR A 338 0.14 22.75 -1.43
N ASP A 339 0.29 21.75 -2.31
CA ASP A 339 1.50 21.50 -3.08
C ASP A 339 1.16 20.98 -4.49
N VAL A 340 2.17 20.45 -5.20
CA VAL A 340 2.02 19.94 -6.57
C VAL A 340 1.15 18.68 -6.65
N GLU A 341 1.01 17.93 -5.56
CA GLU A 341 0.21 16.70 -5.50
C GLU A 341 -1.10 16.86 -4.73
N HIS A 342 -1.15 17.75 -3.74
CA HIS A 342 -2.25 17.87 -2.81
C HIS A 342 -3.00 19.21 -2.90
N VAL A 343 -4.32 19.15 -2.76
CA VAL A 343 -5.15 20.32 -2.47
C VAL A 343 -5.04 20.75 -1.00
N ASN A 344 -5.38 22.00 -0.71
CA ASN A 344 -5.54 22.49 0.67
C ASN A 344 -6.97 22.21 1.17
N PRO A 345 -7.38 22.60 2.40
CA PRO A 345 -8.70 22.27 2.93
C PRO A 345 -9.86 22.76 2.06
N ALA A 346 -9.82 24.00 1.57
CA ALA A 346 -10.83 24.54 0.67
C ALA A 346 -10.90 23.75 -0.66
N GLY A 347 -9.76 23.30 -1.16
CA GLY A 347 -9.70 22.47 -2.36
C GLY A 347 -10.16 21.03 -2.11
N ALA A 348 -9.97 20.51 -0.89
CA ALA A 348 -10.44 19.19 -0.46
C ALA A 348 -11.98 19.16 -0.35
N GLU A 349 -12.59 20.21 0.22
CA GLU A 349 -14.04 20.38 0.25
C GLU A 349 -14.60 20.44 -1.19
N ALA A 350 -14.05 21.33 -2.03
CA ALA A 350 -14.48 21.47 -3.42
C ALA A 350 -14.31 20.18 -4.25
N PHE A 351 -13.21 19.45 -4.04
CA PHE A 351 -12.98 18.16 -4.66
C PHE A 351 -14.01 17.12 -4.17
N THR A 352 -14.26 17.07 -2.87
CA THR A 352 -15.18 16.09 -2.27
C THR A 352 -16.62 16.33 -2.71
N GLU A 353 -17.06 17.58 -2.86
CA GLU A 353 -18.37 17.89 -3.45
C GLU A 353 -18.50 17.34 -4.88
N LEU A 354 -17.45 17.44 -5.70
CA LEU A 354 -17.45 16.91 -7.07
C LEU A 354 -17.51 15.38 -7.08
N VAL A 355 -16.81 14.72 -6.15
CA VAL A 355 -16.89 13.27 -5.93
C VAL A 355 -18.32 12.89 -5.54
N ALA A 356 -18.93 13.59 -4.59
CA ALA A 356 -20.31 13.33 -4.15
C ALA A 356 -21.32 13.51 -5.29
N ARG A 357 -21.19 14.55 -6.12
CA ARG A 357 -22.06 14.76 -7.28
C ARG A 357 -21.96 13.63 -8.31
N SER A 358 -20.75 13.17 -8.59
CA SER A 358 -20.52 12.05 -9.50
C SER A 358 -21.10 10.75 -8.94
N PHE A 359 -20.93 10.53 -7.63
CA PHE A 359 -21.53 9.43 -6.90
C PHE A 359 -23.05 9.43 -6.98
N ILE A 360 -23.70 10.57 -6.67
CA ILE A 360 -25.16 10.73 -6.75
C ILE A 360 -25.69 10.36 -8.14
N GLN A 361 -25.05 10.84 -9.20
CA GLN A 361 -25.44 10.54 -10.59
C GLN A 361 -25.30 9.07 -10.96
N THR A 362 -24.44 8.32 -10.27
CA THR A 362 -24.15 6.92 -10.56
C THR A 362 -25.08 5.98 -9.79
N VAL A 363 -25.47 6.34 -8.56
CA VAL A 363 -26.23 5.45 -7.67
C VAL A 363 -27.74 5.74 -7.61
N GLN A 364 -28.19 6.84 -8.19
CA GLN A 364 -29.61 7.16 -8.42
C GLN A 364 -30.06 6.69 -9.80
#